data_AF-A0A2V9IU73-F1
#
_entry.id   AF-A0A2V9IU73-F1
#
_cell.length_a   1.000
_cell.length_b   1.000
_cell.length_c   1.000
_cell.angle_alpha   90.00
_cell.angle_beta   90.00
_cell.angle_gamma   90.00
#
_symmetry.space_group_name_H-M   'P 1'
#
loop_
_entity.id
_entity.type
_entity.pdbx_description
1 polymer ?
#
loop_
_entity_poly.entity_id
_entity_poly.type
_entity_poly.pdbx_seq_one_letter_code
_entity_poly.pdbx_strand_id
1 'polypeptide(L)'
;MKVTYIDVSKHFGSFQAVDRLNLKIETGEFLVLLGPSGCGKTTTLRMLAGLEEASSGDITIGEVCVNQVAPRDRDVAMVFQSYALYPHMTVEENISYPLKVRKITRAEIPGRVSKAADLLGIHGLLKRRPKELSGGQRQRVALARAIVRQPRVFLMDEPLSNLDAQLRLHMRGELKRLQYELGTTTLYVTHDQAEAMTLAHRVAVMDGGRIKQLDTPLNIYQRPANRFVAGFVGSPRMNFVEGKIDLGERKFVGHTMAFPLQPQVLSRVAGQQRLTLGIRPEGVRVSLQQFEGGIPASIYVSEALGNETFLFLNVGSEKIVARTDATARIDIETKVWISFDQQALHLFDPLTGDRVPDGPAVPS
;
A
#
# COMPACT_ATOMS: atom_id res chain seq x y z
N MET A 1 3.22 -19.45 -9.12
CA MET A 1 3.66 -20.44 -8.12
C MET A 1 3.33 -19.88 -6.75
N LYS A 2 2.74 -20.68 -5.85
CA LYS A 2 2.46 -20.26 -4.47
C LYS A 2 3.77 -19.98 -3.72
N VAL A 3 3.78 -18.96 -2.85
CA VAL A 3 4.89 -18.66 -1.93
C VAL A 3 4.36 -18.64 -0.51
N THR A 4 5.12 -19.14 0.46
CA THR A 4 4.73 -19.12 1.86
C THR A 4 5.90 -18.77 2.77
N TYR A 5 5.67 -17.87 3.72
CA TYR A 5 6.53 -17.56 4.85
C TYR A 5 5.87 -18.13 6.09
N ILE A 6 6.61 -18.93 6.86
CA ILE A 6 6.14 -19.62 8.08
C ILE A 6 7.04 -19.17 9.23
N ASP A 7 6.48 -18.37 10.14
CA ASP A 7 7.16 -17.80 11.31
C ASP A 7 8.54 -17.16 11.01
N VAL A 8 8.68 -16.53 9.85
CA VAL A 8 9.96 -16.02 9.37
C VAL A 8 10.38 -14.78 10.16
N SER A 9 11.59 -14.79 10.71
CA SER A 9 12.16 -13.64 11.40
C SER A 9 13.53 -13.27 10.86
N LYS A 10 13.89 -11.99 10.96
CA LYS A 10 15.22 -11.47 10.61
C LYS A 10 15.72 -10.51 11.67
N HIS A 11 16.90 -10.82 12.18
CA HIS A 11 17.65 -9.97 13.09
C HIS A 11 18.95 -9.50 12.44
N PHE A 12 19.30 -8.23 12.66
CA PHE A 12 20.61 -7.66 12.37
C PHE A 12 21.25 -7.27 13.71
N GLY A 13 22.04 -8.18 14.27
CA GLY A 13 22.49 -8.05 15.67
C GLY A 13 21.28 -8.04 16.61
N SER A 14 21.14 -6.98 17.41
CA SER A 14 20.00 -6.80 18.32
C SER A 14 18.75 -6.23 17.66
N PHE A 15 18.85 -5.71 16.43
CA PHE A 15 17.70 -5.10 15.74
C PHE A 15 16.86 -6.16 15.03
N GLN A 16 15.58 -6.29 15.42
CA GLN A 16 14.62 -7.17 14.77
C GLN A 16 13.94 -6.44 13.60
N ALA A 17 14.32 -6.80 12.37
CA ALA A 17 13.80 -6.18 11.16
C ALA A 17 12.47 -6.80 10.67
N VAL A 18 12.31 -8.10 10.89
CA VAL A 18 11.08 -8.86 10.59
C VAL A 18 10.81 -9.80 11.76
N ASP A 19 9.57 -9.83 12.24
CA ASP A 19 9.18 -10.58 13.43
C ASP A 19 8.04 -11.55 13.13
N ARG A 20 8.36 -12.85 13.14
CA ARG A 20 7.43 -13.99 12.97
C ARG A 20 6.40 -13.77 11.86
N LEU A 21 6.92 -13.44 10.68
CA LEU A 21 6.13 -13.20 9.50
C LEU A 21 5.45 -14.49 9.02
N ASN A 22 4.12 -14.48 9.03
CA ASN A 22 3.29 -15.49 8.40
C ASN A 22 2.58 -14.86 7.21
N LEU A 23 2.93 -15.29 5.99
CA LEU A 23 2.43 -14.71 4.75
C LEU A 23 2.30 -15.79 3.69
N LYS A 24 1.12 -15.84 3.05
CA LYS A 24 0.85 -16.73 1.92
C LYS A 24 0.49 -15.89 0.70
N ILE A 25 1.23 -16.12 -0.38
CA ILE A 25 0.99 -15.53 -1.71
C ILE A 25 0.49 -16.65 -2.62
N GLU A 26 -0.73 -16.54 -3.11
CA GLU A 26 -1.37 -17.53 -3.97
C GLU A 26 -0.78 -17.53 -5.38
N THR A 27 -0.97 -18.63 -6.11
CA THR A 27 -0.51 -18.73 -7.50
C THR A 27 -1.19 -17.68 -8.37
N GLY A 28 -0.37 -16.81 -8.94
CA GLY A 28 -0.79 -15.73 -9.86
C GLY A 28 -1.20 -14.44 -9.16
N GLU A 29 -1.16 -14.42 -7.83
CA GLU A 29 -1.48 -13.25 -7.03
C GLU A 29 -0.42 -12.15 -7.20
N PHE A 30 -0.88 -10.92 -7.37
CA PHE A 30 -0.08 -9.70 -7.19
C PHE A 30 -0.29 -9.22 -5.75
N LEU A 31 0.66 -9.53 -4.87
CA LEU A 31 0.63 -9.14 -3.46
C LEU A 31 1.58 -7.95 -3.22
N VAL A 32 1.07 -6.91 -2.57
CA VAL A 32 1.85 -5.72 -2.25
C VAL A 32 2.19 -5.68 -0.76
N LEU A 33 3.46 -5.52 -0.41
CA LEU A 33 3.88 -5.10 0.93
C LEU A 33 3.87 -3.58 0.98
N LEU A 34 3.07 -3.02 1.88
CA LEU A 34 2.87 -1.58 2.07
C LEU A 34 3.21 -1.21 3.52
N GLY A 35 3.85 -0.07 3.76
CA GLY A 35 4.15 0.39 5.11
C GLY A 35 5.21 1.49 5.14
N PRO A 36 5.48 2.09 6.30
CA PRO A 36 6.48 3.16 6.43
C PRO A 36 7.90 2.66 6.14
N SER A 37 8.83 3.59 5.96
CA SER A 37 10.26 3.28 5.82
C SER A 37 10.74 2.46 7.02
N GLY A 38 11.58 1.45 6.78
CA GLY A 38 12.15 0.62 7.84
C GLY A 38 11.24 -0.47 8.42
N CYS A 39 9.99 -0.64 7.97
CA CYS A 39 9.11 -1.68 8.53
C CYS A 39 9.38 -3.13 8.06
N GLY A 40 10.48 -3.38 7.35
CA GLY A 40 10.91 -4.74 6.96
C GLY A 40 10.49 -5.22 5.57
N LYS A 41 9.80 -4.41 4.75
CA LYS A 41 9.31 -4.81 3.41
C LYS A 41 10.41 -5.32 2.47
N THR A 42 11.43 -4.50 2.24
CA THR A 42 12.57 -4.85 1.38
C THR A 42 13.36 -6.03 1.94
N THR A 43 13.48 -6.14 3.27
CA THR A 43 14.10 -7.28 3.94
C THR A 43 13.32 -8.58 3.65
N THR A 44 11.99 -8.56 3.80
CA THR A 44 11.10 -9.68 3.46
C THR A 44 11.24 -10.13 2.01
N LEU A 45 11.30 -9.16 1.07
CA LEU A 45 11.49 -9.45 -0.35
C LEU A 45 12.88 -10.03 -0.63
N ARG A 46 13.94 -9.47 -0.05
CA ARG A 46 15.32 -9.95 -0.22
C ARG A 46 15.53 -11.35 0.36
N MET A 47 14.85 -11.69 1.47
CA MET A 47 14.87 -13.05 2.01
C MET A 47 14.29 -14.07 1.05
N LEU A 48 13.21 -13.74 0.33
CA LEU A 48 12.67 -14.61 -0.72
C LEU A 48 13.59 -14.69 -1.94
N ALA A 49 14.22 -13.57 -2.32
CA ALA A 49 15.23 -13.54 -3.38
C ALA A 49 16.49 -14.35 -3.05
N GLY A 50 16.74 -14.63 -1.76
CA GLY A 50 17.97 -15.24 -1.26
C GLY A 50 19.14 -14.27 -1.13
N LEU A 51 18.89 -12.97 -1.24
CA LEU A 51 19.89 -11.92 -1.03
C LEU A 51 20.11 -11.63 0.46
N GLU A 52 19.23 -12.13 1.31
CA GLU A 52 19.31 -12.10 2.76
C GLU A 52 18.92 -13.47 3.31
N GLU A 53 19.63 -13.96 4.32
CA GLU A 53 19.25 -15.18 5.03
C GLU A 53 18.24 -14.85 6.13
N ALA A 54 17.20 -15.67 6.28
CA ALA A 54 16.29 -15.59 7.42
C ALA A 54 17.02 -16.04 8.69
N SER A 55 16.77 -15.37 9.82
CA SER A 55 17.32 -15.77 11.11
C SER A 55 16.58 -16.99 11.69
N SER A 56 15.30 -17.13 11.38
CA SER A 56 14.46 -18.27 11.75
C SER A 56 13.25 -18.39 10.83
N GLY A 57 12.55 -19.52 10.90
CA GLY A 57 11.37 -19.81 10.10
C GLY A 57 11.68 -20.22 8.66
N ASP A 58 10.65 -20.60 7.92
CA ASP A 58 10.79 -21.20 6.59
C ASP A 58 10.14 -20.37 5.49
N ILE A 59 10.81 -20.31 4.35
CA ILE A 59 10.31 -19.70 3.12
C ILE A 59 10.20 -20.80 2.07
N THR A 60 9.01 -20.97 1.49
CA THR A 60 8.75 -21.95 0.45
C THR A 60 8.31 -21.32 -0.87
N ILE A 61 8.76 -21.90 -1.99
CA ILE A 61 8.25 -21.62 -3.33
C ILE A 61 7.66 -22.93 -3.87
N GLY A 62 6.33 -22.99 -3.97
CA GLY A 62 5.62 -24.26 -4.13
C GLY A 62 5.84 -25.13 -2.90
N GLU A 63 6.37 -26.33 -3.11
CA GLU A 63 6.68 -27.31 -2.05
C GLU A 63 8.14 -27.25 -1.59
N VAL A 64 8.99 -26.45 -2.26
CA VAL A 64 10.42 -26.40 -1.98
C VAL A 64 10.72 -25.34 -0.93
N CYS A 65 11.32 -25.74 0.20
CA CYS A 65 11.94 -24.80 1.14
C CYS A 65 13.20 -24.20 0.50
N VAL A 66 13.24 -22.87 0.38
CA VAL A 66 14.29 -22.16 -0.35
C VAL A 66 15.35 -21.54 0.54
N ASN A 67 15.26 -21.67 1.86
CA ASN A 67 16.18 -21.04 2.83
C ASN A 67 17.66 -21.24 2.47
N GLN A 68 18.05 -22.47 2.11
CA GLN A 68 19.42 -22.85 1.75
C GLN A 68 19.67 -22.92 0.23
N VAL A 69 18.68 -22.53 -0.58
CA VAL A 69 18.81 -22.52 -2.05
C VAL A 69 19.46 -21.21 -2.48
N ALA A 70 20.51 -21.28 -3.29
CA ALA A 70 21.20 -20.10 -3.80
C ALA A 70 20.26 -19.23 -4.66
N PRO A 71 20.39 -17.88 -4.65
CA PRO A 71 19.49 -16.97 -5.37
C PRO A 71 19.22 -17.32 -6.83
N ARG A 72 20.26 -17.76 -7.55
CA ARG A 72 20.19 -18.12 -8.98
C ARG A 72 19.29 -19.34 -9.24
N ASP A 73 19.15 -20.21 -8.24
CA ASP A 73 18.47 -21.50 -8.30
C ASP A 73 17.04 -21.45 -7.72
N ARG A 74 16.62 -20.31 -7.12
CA ARG A 74 15.25 -20.10 -6.60
C ARG A 74 14.19 -19.84 -7.66
N ASP A 75 14.59 -19.74 -8.93
CA ASP A 75 13.74 -19.45 -10.09
C ASP A 75 12.84 -18.20 -9.94
N VAL A 76 13.40 -17.16 -9.31
CA VAL A 76 12.81 -15.82 -9.17
C VAL A 76 13.49 -14.81 -10.07
N ALA A 77 12.78 -13.75 -10.46
CA ALA A 77 13.39 -12.56 -11.06
C ALA A 77 13.05 -11.31 -10.24
N MET A 78 14.08 -10.52 -9.95
CA MET A 78 13.96 -9.32 -9.14
C MET A 78 14.20 -8.05 -9.98
N VAL A 79 13.34 -7.06 -9.78
CA VAL A 79 13.46 -5.71 -10.31
C VAL A 79 13.82 -4.79 -9.14
N PHE A 80 15.00 -4.17 -9.23
CA PHE A 80 15.52 -3.29 -8.19
C PHE A 80 15.08 -1.84 -8.41
N GLN A 81 15.03 -1.09 -7.31
CA GLN A 81 14.75 0.34 -7.30
C GLN A 81 15.60 1.14 -8.31
N SER A 82 16.90 0.87 -8.39
CA SER A 82 17.87 1.59 -9.23
C SER A 82 17.98 1.07 -10.67
N TYR A 83 17.00 0.29 -11.16
CA TYR A 83 16.97 -0.42 -12.46
C TYR A 83 18.03 -1.53 -12.62
N ALA A 84 19.22 -1.32 -12.03
CA ALA A 84 20.39 -2.20 -12.06
C ALA A 84 20.81 -2.64 -13.49
N LEU A 85 20.68 -1.75 -14.48
CA LEU A 85 21.08 -2.04 -15.88
C LEU A 85 22.60 -1.95 -16.05
N TYR A 86 23.17 -2.80 -16.90
CA TYR A 86 24.59 -2.74 -17.25
C TYR A 86 24.82 -1.57 -18.22
N PRO A 87 25.56 -0.51 -17.83
CA PRO A 87 25.64 0.74 -18.60
C PRO A 87 26.42 0.61 -19.91
N HIS A 88 27.31 -0.39 -19.99
CA HIS A 88 28.13 -0.68 -21.16
C HIS A 88 27.43 -1.57 -22.19
N MET A 89 26.32 -2.21 -21.82
CA MET A 89 25.52 -3.07 -22.68
C MET A 89 24.37 -2.27 -23.33
N THR A 90 24.00 -2.62 -24.55
CA THR A 90 22.76 -2.18 -25.19
C THR A 90 21.53 -2.71 -24.46
N VAL A 91 20.34 -2.21 -24.80
CA VAL A 91 19.07 -2.73 -24.28
C VAL A 91 18.90 -4.21 -24.62
N GLU A 92 19.15 -4.61 -25.87
CA GLU A 92 19.11 -6.01 -26.31
C GLU A 92 20.08 -6.90 -25.52
N GLU A 93 21.29 -6.41 -25.27
CA GLU A 93 22.29 -7.13 -24.47
C GLU A 93 21.86 -7.25 -23.01
N ASN A 94 21.30 -6.18 -22.42
CA ASN A 94 20.75 -6.21 -21.06
C ASN A 94 19.63 -7.25 -20.93
N ILE A 95 18.73 -7.33 -21.91
CA ILE A 95 17.60 -8.29 -21.91
C ILE A 95 18.09 -9.71 -22.18
N SER A 96 19.02 -9.91 -23.10
CA SER A 96 19.52 -11.26 -23.44
C SER A 96 20.49 -11.84 -22.42
N TYR A 97 21.16 -11.02 -21.61
CA TYR A 97 22.22 -11.45 -20.69
C TYR A 97 21.78 -12.57 -19.71
N PRO A 98 20.61 -12.48 -19.02
CA PRO A 98 20.17 -13.57 -18.14
C PRO A 98 19.95 -14.91 -18.84
N LEU A 99 19.56 -14.89 -20.12
CA LEU A 99 19.41 -16.11 -20.93
C LEU A 99 20.77 -16.75 -21.23
N LYS A 100 21.77 -15.93 -21.52
CA LYS A 100 23.15 -16.38 -21.75
C LYS A 100 23.73 -17.04 -20.49
N VAL A 101 23.50 -16.45 -19.32
CA VAL A 101 23.92 -17.01 -18.03
C VAL A 101 23.25 -18.37 -17.76
N ARG A 102 21.97 -18.51 -18.11
CA ARG A 102 21.23 -19.78 -18.04
C ARG A 102 21.57 -20.78 -19.15
N LYS A 103 22.54 -20.46 -20.02
CA LYS A 103 22.97 -21.30 -21.15
C LYS A 103 21.82 -21.69 -22.09
N ILE A 104 20.83 -20.81 -22.26
CA ILE A 104 19.78 -20.97 -23.27
C ILE A 104 20.42 -20.98 -24.66
N THR A 105 19.88 -21.80 -25.57
CA THR A 105 20.41 -21.95 -26.93
C THR A 105 20.43 -20.60 -27.66
N ARG A 106 21.49 -20.32 -28.41
CA ARG A 106 21.64 -19.02 -29.11
C ARG A 106 20.50 -18.75 -30.10
N ALA A 107 19.90 -19.79 -30.67
CA ALA A 107 18.78 -19.69 -31.59
C ALA A 107 17.48 -19.19 -30.93
N GLU A 108 17.26 -19.48 -29.65
CA GLU A 108 16.04 -19.06 -28.94
C GLU A 108 16.10 -17.61 -28.43
N ILE A 109 17.30 -17.08 -28.19
CA ILE A 109 17.49 -15.77 -27.55
C ILE A 109 16.77 -14.64 -28.30
N PRO A 110 16.92 -14.47 -29.64
CA PRO A 110 16.28 -13.37 -30.35
C PRO A 110 14.76 -13.37 -30.22
N GLY A 111 14.12 -14.54 -30.33
CA GLY A 111 12.67 -14.66 -30.21
C GLY A 111 12.16 -14.28 -28.82
N ARG A 112 12.86 -14.70 -27.75
CA ARG A 112 12.50 -14.32 -26.37
C ARG A 112 12.71 -12.82 -26.11
N VAL A 113 13.80 -12.24 -26.62
CA VAL A 113 14.07 -10.81 -26.51
C VAL A 113 13.02 -9.99 -27.26
N SER A 114 12.67 -10.38 -28.49
CA SER A 114 11.62 -9.73 -29.29
C SER A 114 10.29 -9.73 -28.53
N LYS A 115 9.85 -10.89 -28.04
CA LYS A 115 8.59 -11.01 -27.30
C LYS A 115 8.56 -10.12 -26.05
N ALA A 116 9.66 -10.06 -25.30
CA ALA A 116 9.77 -9.19 -24.13
C ALA A 116 9.78 -7.69 -24.52
N ALA A 117 10.38 -7.36 -25.66
CA ALA A 117 10.42 -6.00 -26.18
C ALA A 117 9.06 -5.52 -26.69
N ASP A 118 8.29 -6.41 -27.34
CA ASP A 118 6.94 -6.14 -27.82
C ASP A 118 5.99 -5.87 -26.67
N LEU A 119 6.03 -6.74 -25.64
CA LEU A 119 5.20 -6.64 -24.44
C LEU A 119 5.38 -5.30 -23.69
N LEU A 120 6.55 -4.68 -23.78
CA LEU A 120 6.87 -3.44 -23.09
C LEU A 120 7.00 -2.23 -24.04
N GLY A 121 6.74 -2.42 -25.33
CA GLY A 121 6.82 -1.37 -26.35
C GLY A 121 8.22 -0.74 -26.45
N ILE A 122 9.29 -1.54 -26.34
CA ILE A 122 10.68 -1.06 -26.36
C ILE A 122 11.48 -1.54 -27.59
N HIS A 123 10.82 -2.06 -28.62
CA HIS A 123 11.48 -2.59 -29.82
C HIS A 123 12.39 -1.55 -30.50
N GLY A 124 11.95 -0.29 -30.60
CA GLY A 124 12.75 0.82 -31.15
C GLY A 124 13.95 1.25 -30.29
N LEU A 125 14.10 0.68 -29.09
CA LEU A 125 15.16 1.02 -28.13
C LEU A 125 16.26 -0.05 -28.05
N LEU A 126 16.09 -1.20 -28.69
CA LEU A 126 16.96 -2.39 -28.54
C LEU A 126 18.46 -2.09 -28.74
N LYS A 127 18.80 -1.20 -29.68
CA LYS A 127 20.19 -0.85 -30.01
C LYS A 127 20.77 0.29 -29.15
N ARG A 128 19.96 0.96 -28.34
CA ARG A 128 20.40 2.03 -27.45
C ARG A 128 21.09 1.49 -26.20
N ARG A 129 21.86 2.31 -25.52
CA ARG A 129 22.46 2.07 -24.20
C ARG A 129 21.66 2.78 -23.10
N PRO A 130 21.73 2.34 -21.83
CA PRO A 130 20.93 2.91 -20.73
C PRO A 130 21.05 4.42 -20.52
N LYS A 131 22.20 5.02 -20.86
CA LYS A 131 22.42 6.48 -20.77
C LYS A 131 21.61 7.30 -21.78
N GLU A 132 21.12 6.66 -22.85
CA GLU A 132 20.35 7.27 -23.95
C GLU A 132 18.83 7.15 -23.74
N LEU A 133 18.41 6.64 -22.58
CA LEU A 133 17.03 6.33 -22.25
C LEU A 133 16.49 7.30 -21.21
N SER A 134 15.17 7.56 -21.24
CA SER A 134 14.46 8.20 -20.13
C SER A 134 14.34 7.25 -18.92
N GLY A 135 13.92 7.77 -17.76
CA GLY A 135 13.69 6.95 -16.56
C GLY A 135 12.70 5.81 -16.80
N GLY A 136 11.55 6.11 -17.42
CA GLY A 136 10.53 5.11 -17.74
C GLY A 136 10.98 4.10 -18.79
N GLN A 137 11.79 4.52 -19.76
CA GLN A 137 12.41 3.60 -20.71
C GLN A 137 13.39 2.66 -20.01
N ARG A 138 14.25 3.16 -19.10
CA ARG A 138 15.11 2.30 -18.27
C ARG A 138 14.30 1.32 -17.44
N GLN A 139 13.18 1.76 -16.87
CA GLN A 139 12.28 0.90 -16.10
C GLN A 139 11.71 -0.23 -16.95
N ARG A 140 11.20 0.08 -18.15
CA ARG A 140 10.72 -0.93 -19.09
C ARG A 140 11.82 -1.91 -19.47
N VAL A 141 13.04 -1.46 -19.70
CA VAL A 141 14.17 -2.37 -19.98
C VAL A 141 14.49 -3.28 -18.79
N ALA A 142 14.45 -2.75 -17.56
CA ALA A 142 14.64 -3.54 -16.34
C ALA A 142 13.55 -4.61 -16.17
N LEU A 143 12.29 -4.26 -16.47
CA LEU A 143 11.17 -5.19 -16.50
C LEU A 143 11.36 -6.25 -17.59
N ALA A 144 11.73 -5.86 -18.80
CA ALA A 144 11.97 -6.80 -19.91
C ALA A 144 13.03 -7.83 -19.55
N ARG A 145 14.12 -7.39 -18.91
CA ARG A 145 15.18 -8.27 -18.41
C ARG A 145 14.71 -9.24 -17.34
N ALA A 146 13.73 -8.88 -16.52
CA ALA A 146 13.12 -9.81 -15.57
C ALA A 146 12.19 -10.81 -16.27
N ILE A 147 11.33 -10.32 -17.18
CA ILE A 147 10.28 -11.11 -17.84
C ILE A 147 10.85 -12.15 -18.79
N VAL A 148 11.92 -11.82 -19.51
CA VAL A 148 12.54 -12.72 -20.49
C VAL A 148 12.97 -14.06 -19.87
N ARG A 149 13.21 -14.09 -18.55
CA ARG A 149 13.56 -15.31 -17.80
C ARG A 149 12.38 -16.25 -17.56
N GLN A 150 11.14 -15.77 -17.68
CA GLN A 150 9.91 -16.50 -17.34
C GLN A 150 9.98 -17.16 -15.94
N PRO A 151 10.22 -16.37 -14.87
CA PRO A 151 10.38 -16.91 -13.53
C PRO A 151 9.05 -17.44 -12.96
N ARG A 152 9.13 -18.30 -11.94
CA ARG A 152 7.95 -18.73 -11.17
C ARG A 152 7.35 -17.61 -10.32
N VAL A 153 8.19 -16.65 -9.88
CA VAL A 153 7.82 -15.53 -9.02
C VAL A 153 8.57 -14.26 -9.45
N PHE A 154 7.86 -13.15 -9.59
CA PHE A 154 8.43 -11.81 -9.73
C PHE A 154 8.56 -11.12 -8.38
N LEU A 155 9.70 -10.47 -8.18
CA LEU A 155 9.98 -9.64 -7.01
C LEU A 155 10.24 -8.21 -7.49
N MET A 156 9.52 -7.24 -6.95
CA MET A 156 9.68 -5.83 -7.33
C MET A 156 9.89 -4.97 -6.10
N ASP A 157 11.06 -4.34 -6.00
CA ASP A 157 11.46 -3.51 -4.85
C ASP A 157 11.42 -2.03 -5.23
N GLU A 158 10.31 -1.36 -4.90
CA GLU A 158 10.00 0.04 -5.22
C GLU A 158 10.32 0.46 -6.67
N PRO A 159 9.85 -0.31 -7.67
CA PRO A 159 10.28 -0.16 -9.06
C PRO A 159 9.90 1.18 -9.70
N LEU A 160 8.94 1.92 -9.13
CA LEU A 160 8.46 3.19 -9.69
C LEU A 160 8.94 4.43 -8.92
N SER A 161 9.67 4.24 -7.81
CA SER A 161 10.08 5.33 -6.90
C SER A 161 10.92 6.43 -7.57
N ASN A 162 11.75 6.06 -8.56
CA ASN A 162 12.65 6.96 -9.28
C ASN A 162 12.01 7.70 -10.46
N LEU A 163 10.70 7.54 -10.67
CA LEU A 163 9.96 8.18 -11.77
C LEU A 163 9.20 9.41 -11.26
N ASP A 164 8.93 10.37 -12.14
CA ASP A 164 8.02 11.48 -11.86
C ASP A 164 6.56 11.02 -11.79
N ALA A 165 5.67 11.88 -11.28
CA ALA A 165 4.27 11.52 -11.02
C ALA A 165 3.49 11.08 -12.27
N GLN A 166 3.66 11.76 -13.41
CA GLN A 166 2.96 11.41 -14.64
C GLN A 166 3.42 10.04 -15.15
N LEU A 167 4.74 9.81 -15.12
CA LEU A 167 5.31 8.56 -15.57
C LEU A 167 5.00 7.40 -14.61
N ARG A 168 4.91 7.64 -13.30
CA ARG A 168 4.42 6.64 -12.33
C ARG A 168 2.99 6.20 -12.65
N LEU A 169 2.09 7.15 -12.92
CA LEU A 169 0.70 6.83 -13.26
C LEU A 169 0.62 5.95 -14.51
N HIS A 170 1.35 6.33 -15.57
CA HIS A 170 1.43 5.54 -16.80
C HIS A 170 1.97 4.14 -16.53
N MET A 171 3.14 4.03 -15.87
CA MET A 171 3.81 2.76 -15.64
C MET A 171 3.05 1.82 -14.70
N ARG A 172 2.24 2.36 -13.78
CA ARG A 172 1.33 1.58 -12.95
C ARG A 172 0.26 0.88 -13.78
N GLY A 173 -0.32 1.58 -14.78
CA GLY A 173 -1.24 0.96 -15.74
C GLY A 173 -0.57 -0.17 -16.53
N GLU A 174 0.66 0.05 -17.00
CA GLU A 174 1.46 -0.97 -17.70
C GLU A 174 1.75 -2.19 -16.83
N LEU A 175 2.13 -2.00 -15.57
CA LEU A 175 2.39 -3.12 -14.64
C LEU A 175 1.12 -3.94 -14.36
N LYS A 176 -0.03 -3.29 -14.22
CA LYS A 176 -1.32 -3.96 -14.05
C LYS A 176 -1.66 -4.81 -15.28
N ARG A 177 -1.48 -4.26 -16.47
CA ARG A 177 -1.70 -4.99 -17.74
C ARG A 177 -0.73 -6.16 -17.87
N LEU A 178 0.54 -5.93 -17.56
CA LEU A 178 1.58 -6.95 -17.59
C LEU A 178 1.26 -8.13 -16.68
N GLN A 179 0.81 -7.88 -15.44
CA GLN A 179 0.42 -8.98 -14.56
C GLN A 179 -0.80 -9.73 -15.09
N TYR A 180 -1.79 -9.03 -15.65
CA TYR A 180 -2.94 -9.69 -16.28
C TYR A 180 -2.52 -10.64 -17.41
N GLU A 181 -1.58 -10.21 -18.26
CA GLU A 181 -1.11 -11.03 -19.39
C GLU A 181 -0.19 -12.18 -18.98
N LEU A 182 0.64 -12.01 -17.94
CA LEU A 182 1.59 -13.04 -17.51
C LEU A 182 1.03 -14.01 -16.48
N GLY A 183 0.08 -13.58 -15.65
CA GLY A 183 -0.46 -14.38 -14.54
C GLY A 183 0.60 -14.89 -13.55
N THR A 184 1.80 -14.30 -13.56
CA THR A 184 2.91 -14.74 -12.71
C THR A 184 2.77 -14.17 -11.31
N THR A 185 3.04 -15.00 -10.31
CA THR A 185 2.97 -14.61 -8.90
C THR A 185 3.97 -13.49 -8.63
N THR A 186 3.51 -12.40 -8.02
CA THR A 186 4.30 -11.19 -7.88
C THR A 186 4.27 -10.69 -6.44
N LEU A 187 5.43 -10.50 -5.84
CA LEU A 187 5.62 -9.78 -4.58
C LEU A 187 6.18 -8.39 -4.89
N TYR A 188 5.43 -7.35 -4.52
CA TYR A 188 5.74 -5.97 -4.82
C TYR A 188 5.89 -5.17 -3.54
N VAL A 189 6.95 -4.38 -3.41
CA VAL A 189 7.22 -3.53 -2.24
C VAL A 189 7.06 -2.07 -2.64
N THR A 190 6.32 -1.30 -1.84
CA THR A 190 6.18 0.14 -2.02
C THR A 190 5.85 0.86 -0.71
N HIS A 191 6.09 2.16 -0.70
CA HIS A 191 5.57 3.10 0.29
C HIS A 191 4.42 3.95 -0.28
N ASP A 192 4.14 3.86 -1.58
CA ASP A 192 3.05 4.57 -2.25
C ASP A 192 1.74 3.77 -2.12
N GLN A 193 0.78 4.35 -1.41
CA GLN A 193 -0.51 3.74 -1.18
C GLN A 193 -1.31 3.60 -2.47
N ALA A 194 -1.21 4.56 -3.39
CA ALA A 194 -1.95 4.51 -4.64
C ALA A 194 -1.46 3.37 -5.54
N GLU A 195 -0.18 2.98 -5.45
CA GLU A 195 0.31 1.74 -6.08
C GLU A 195 -0.33 0.50 -5.45
N ALA A 196 -0.30 0.40 -4.12
CA ALA A 196 -0.91 -0.71 -3.39
C ALA A 196 -2.41 -0.85 -3.68
N MET A 197 -3.12 0.28 -3.76
CA MET A 197 -4.57 0.31 -3.93
C MET A 197 -5.03 -0.07 -5.36
N THR A 198 -4.16 0.02 -6.35
CA THR A 198 -4.55 -0.13 -7.77
C THR A 198 -3.96 -1.37 -8.44
N LEU A 199 -2.79 -1.82 -7.98
CA LEU A 199 -2.07 -2.98 -8.54
C LEU A 199 -2.42 -4.28 -7.83
N ALA A 200 -2.65 -4.22 -6.52
CA ALA A 200 -2.68 -5.42 -5.69
C ALA A 200 -4.01 -6.18 -5.78
N HIS A 201 -3.92 -7.52 -5.72
CA HIS A 201 -5.05 -8.36 -5.33
C HIS A 201 -5.24 -8.27 -3.82
N ARG A 202 -4.13 -8.35 -3.07
CA ARG A 202 -4.09 -8.16 -1.62
C ARG A 202 -2.88 -7.33 -1.21
N VAL A 203 -3.05 -6.56 -0.16
CA VAL A 203 -2.02 -5.70 0.43
C VAL A 203 -1.71 -6.22 1.82
N ALA A 204 -0.44 -6.47 2.13
CA ALA A 204 0.04 -6.69 3.48
C ALA A 204 0.55 -5.35 4.03
N VAL A 205 -0.22 -4.73 4.92
CA VAL A 205 0.20 -3.51 5.61
C VAL A 205 1.14 -3.90 6.75
N MET A 206 2.38 -3.42 6.71
CA MET A 206 3.44 -3.75 7.65
C MET A 206 3.84 -2.56 8.51
N ASP A 207 4.12 -2.82 9.78
CA ASP A 207 4.66 -1.85 10.74
C ASP A 207 5.50 -2.58 11.80
N GLY A 208 6.66 -1.99 12.13
CA GLY A 208 7.59 -2.58 13.09
C GLY A 208 7.97 -4.05 12.81
N GLY A 209 8.14 -4.43 11.53
CA GLY A 209 8.51 -5.80 11.16
C GLY A 209 7.36 -6.82 11.18
N ARG A 210 6.12 -6.40 11.46
CA ARG A 210 4.93 -7.27 11.52
C ARG A 210 3.87 -6.85 10.52
N ILE A 211 3.10 -7.81 10.01
CA ILE A 211 1.87 -7.53 9.25
C ILE A 211 0.79 -7.08 10.26
N LYS A 212 0.24 -5.88 10.06
CA LYS A 212 -0.87 -5.33 10.83
C LYS A 212 -2.24 -5.68 10.22
N GLN A 213 -2.30 -5.84 8.91
CA GLN A 213 -3.48 -6.30 8.18
C GLN A 213 -3.08 -6.87 6.82
N LEU A 214 -3.77 -7.92 6.38
CA LEU A 214 -3.59 -8.51 5.07
C LEU A 214 -4.96 -8.82 4.45
N ASP A 215 -5.37 -8.02 3.46
CA ASP A 215 -6.67 -8.13 2.81
C ASP A 215 -6.64 -7.47 1.42
N THR A 216 -7.77 -7.48 0.72
CA THR A 216 -7.95 -6.70 -0.51
C THR A 216 -7.79 -5.20 -0.22
N PRO A 217 -7.32 -4.40 -1.21
CA PRO A 217 -7.20 -2.95 -1.08
C PRO A 217 -8.44 -2.28 -0.48
N LEU A 218 -9.61 -2.63 -1.01
CA LEU A 218 -10.88 -2.01 -0.60
C LEU A 218 -11.21 -2.33 0.85
N ASN A 219 -11.02 -3.59 1.29
CA ASN A 219 -11.24 -3.97 2.67
C ASN A 219 -10.25 -3.29 3.64
N ILE A 220 -8.99 -3.09 3.24
CA ILE A 220 -8.03 -2.34 4.07
C ILE A 220 -8.47 -0.88 4.25
N TYR A 221 -8.98 -0.26 3.18
CA TYR A 221 -9.46 1.12 3.25
C TYR A 221 -10.74 1.27 4.08
N GLN A 222 -11.73 0.41 3.82
CA GLN A 222 -13.08 0.46 4.41
C GLN A 222 -13.15 -0.21 5.79
N ARG A 223 -12.30 -1.20 6.06
CA ARG A 223 -12.30 -1.98 7.29
C ARG A 223 -10.88 -2.12 7.85
N PRO A 224 -10.23 -1.00 8.22
CA PRO A 224 -8.87 -1.04 8.75
C PRO A 224 -8.84 -1.75 10.10
N ALA A 225 -8.00 -2.76 10.27
CA ALA A 225 -7.99 -3.64 11.45
C ALA A 225 -7.68 -2.89 12.77
N ASN A 226 -6.93 -1.80 12.68
CA ASN A 226 -6.54 -0.97 13.82
C ASN A 226 -6.28 0.48 13.38
N ARG A 227 -6.10 1.35 14.38
CA ARG A 227 -5.85 2.79 14.21
C ARG A 227 -4.64 3.08 13.33
N PHE A 228 -3.58 2.28 13.43
CA PHE A 228 -2.41 2.44 12.57
C PHE A 228 -2.77 2.26 11.09
N VAL A 229 -3.43 1.16 10.72
CA VAL A 229 -3.82 0.93 9.32
C VAL A 229 -4.78 2.02 8.83
N ALA A 230 -5.73 2.41 9.69
CA ALA A 230 -6.69 3.47 9.40
C ALA A 230 -6.02 4.83 9.13
N GLY A 231 -5.00 5.18 9.91
CA GLY A 231 -4.25 6.43 9.77
C GLY A 231 -3.17 6.39 8.70
N PHE A 232 -2.68 5.19 8.35
CA PHE A 232 -1.64 5.00 7.35
C PHE A 232 -2.20 4.93 5.93
N VAL A 233 -3.31 4.23 5.70
CA VAL A 233 -3.92 4.07 4.38
C VAL A 233 -5.00 5.12 4.17
N GLY A 234 -4.93 5.87 3.07
CA GLY A 234 -5.76 7.02 2.75
C GLY A 234 -4.94 8.30 2.60
N SER A 235 -5.23 9.08 1.57
CA SER A 235 -4.68 10.42 1.35
C SER A 235 -5.82 11.36 0.96
N PRO A 236 -6.25 12.30 1.82
CA PRO A 236 -5.70 12.60 3.15
C PRO A 236 -5.93 11.48 4.18
N ARG A 237 -5.20 11.53 5.31
CA ARG A 237 -5.30 10.53 6.38
C ARG A 237 -6.67 10.59 7.07
N MET A 238 -7.06 9.48 7.70
CA MET A 238 -8.25 9.46 8.56
C MET A 238 -8.12 10.48 9.70
N ASN A 239 -9.20 11.20 9.97
CA ASN A 239 -9.31 12.05 11.16
C ASN A 239 -9.54 11.18 12.38
N PHE A 240 -8.88 11.49 13.50
CA PHE A 240 -9.09 10.81 14.76
C PHE A 240 -9.51 11.80 15.84
N VAL A 241 -10.54 11.44 16.62
CA VAL A 241 -11.02 12.21 17.76
C VAL A 241 -11.05 11.27 18.97
N GLU A 242 -10.33 11.63 20.02
CA GLU A 242 -10.36 10.91 21.29
C GLU A 242 -11.50 11.42 22.16
N GLY A 243 -12.21 10.51 22.81
CA GLY A 243 -13.35 10.92 23.63
C GLY A 243 -14.05 9.77 24.31
N LYS A 244 -15.26 10.08 24.78
CA LYS A 244 -16.13 9.14 25.47
C LYS A 244 -17.53 9.16 24.92
N ILE A 245 -18.25 8.05 25.09
CA ILE A 245 -19.67 7.95 24.77
C ILE A 245 -20.48 8.22 26.04
N ASP A 246 -21.38 9.20 25.94
CA ASP A 246 -22.45 9.42 26.90
C ASP A 246 -23.69 8.66 26.42
N LEU A 247 -24.02 7.54 27.09
CA LEU A 247 -25.17 6.71 26.76
C LEU A 247 -26.51 7.37 27.13
N GLY A 248 -26.52 8.24 28.14
CA GLY A 248 -27.72 8.95 28.57
C GLY A 248 -28.15 9.98 27.53
N GLU A 249 -27.19 10.75 27.03
CA GLU A 249 -27.42 11.75 25.98
C GLU A 249 -27.29 11.19 24.56
N ARG A 250 -26.83 9.95 24.40
CA ARG A 250 -26.57 9.30 23.10
C ARG A 250 -25.60 10.10 22.23
N LYS A 251 -24.51 10.60 22.83
CA LYS A 251 -23.53 11.46 22.18
C LYS A 251 -22.11 10.94 22.34
N PHE A 252 -21.27 11.28 21.38
CA PHE A 252 -19.82 11.26 21.56
C PHE A 252 -19.39 12.61 22.14
N VAL A 253 -18.50 12.57 23.14
CA VAL A 253 -17.95 13.74 23.82
C VAL A 253 -16.43 13.65 23.76
N GLY A 254 -15.84 14.42 22.86
CA GLY A 254 -14.39 14.62 22.76
C GLY A 254 -13.92 15.79 23.63
N HIS A 255 -12.69 16.23 23.42
CA HIS A 255 -12.11 17.34 24.19
C HIS A 255 -12.71 18.70 23.81
N THR A 256 -12.95 18.93 22.52
CA THR A 256 -13.40 20.24 22.01
C THR A 256 -14.72 20.15 21.24
N MET A 257 -15.26 18.95 21.05
CA MET A 257 -16.46 18.70 20.28
C MET A 257 -17.35 17.65 20.94
N ALA A 258 -18.65 17.79 20.73
CA ALA A 258 -19.63 16.76 21.05
C ALA A 258 -20.68 16.68 19.94
N PHE A 259 -21.13 15.47 19.62
CA PHE A 259 -22.10 15.24 18.56
C PHE A 259 -22.95 14.00 18.82
N PRO A 260 -24.20 13.96 18.32
CA PRO A 260 -25.08 12.82 18.49
C PRO A 260 -24.56 11.57 17.77
N LEU A 261 -24.78 10.41 18.37
CA LEU A 261 -24.54 9.10 17.77
C LEU A 261 -25.85 8.42 17.45
N GLN A 262 -25.93 7.82 16.27
CA GLN A 262 -27.09 7.00 15.89
C GLN A 262 -27.12 5.68 16.70
N PRO A 263 -28.31 5.11 16.96
CA PRO A 263 -28.47 3.86 17.73
C PRO A 263 -27.60 2.70 17.22
N GLN A 264 -27.38 2.62 15.90
CA GLN A 264 -26.54 1.60 15.28
C GLN A 264 -25.09 1.71 15.75
N VAL A 265 -24.54 2.92 15.87
CA VAL A 265 -23.18 3.15 16.37
C VAL A 265 -23.08 2.82 17.86
N LEU A 266 -24.09 3.21 18.64
CA LEU A 266 -24.16 2.94 20.08
C LEU A 266 -24.25 1.44 20.39
N SER A 267 -24.86 0.64 19.51
CA SER A 267 -24.96 -0.81 19.69
C SER A 267 -23.61 -1.54 19.59
N ARG A 268 -22.61 -0.92 18.96
CA ARG A 268 -21.28 -1.52 18.74
C ARG A 268 -20.37 -1.46 19.97
N VAL A 269 -20.65 -0.55 20.90
CA VAL A 269 -19.66 -0.14 21.91
C VAL A 269 -19.71 -0.89 23.23
N ALA A 270 -20.55 -1.91 23.39
CA ALA A 270 -20.44 -2.93 24.46
C ALA A 270 -20.33 -2.44 25.93
N GLY A 271 -20.59 -1.16 26.23
CA GLY A 271 -20.24 -0.56 27.53
C GLY A 271 -18.83 0.05 27.63
N GLN A 272 -18.00 -0.02 26.57
CA GLN A 272 -16.82 0.83 26.43
C GLN A 272 -17.23 2.31 26.37
N GLN A 273 -16.86 3.02 27.42
CA GLN A 273 -17.13 4.45 27.51
C GLN A 273 -16.06 5.30 26.83
N ARG A 274 -14.80 4.84 26.71
CA ARG A 274 -13.70 5.60 26.09
C ARG A 274 -13.26 4.95 24.80
N LEU A 275 -13.23 5.73 23.72
CA LEU A 275 -12.94 5.26 22.38
C LEU A 275 -12.21 6.33 21.58
N THR A 276 -11.46 5.91 20.58
CA THR A 276 -11.01 6.80 19.51
C THR A 276 -11.96 6.65 18.33
N LEU A 277 -12.60 7.73 17.94
CA LEU A 277 -13.41 7.79 16.74
C LEU A 277 -12.53 8.12 15.53
N GLY A 278 -12.71 7.39 14.45
CA GLY A 278 -12.07 7.62 13.17
C GLY A 278 -13.09 7.96 12.09
N ILE A 279 -12.82 8.99 11.29
CA ILE A 279 -13.67 9.37 10.15
C ILE A 279 -12.80 9.79 8.97
N ARG A 280 -13.06 9.22 7.79
CA ARG A 280 -12.36 9.61 6.56
C ARG A 280 -12.73 11.04 6.17
N PRO A 281 -11.86 11.80 5.49
CA PRO A 281 -12.18 13.16 5.04
C PRO A 281 -13.47 13.25 4.21
N GLU A 282 -13.76 12.28 3.35
CA GLU A 282 -15.01 12.19 2.58
C GLU A 282 -16.26 11.91 3.42
N GLY A 283 -16.09 11.46 4.67
CA GLY A 283 -17.16 11.26 5.64
C GLY A 283 -17.44 12.49 6.50
N VAL A 284 -16.74 13.61 6.28
CA VAL A 284 -16.97 14.89 6.98
C VAL A 284 -17.79 15.81 6.07
N ARG A 285 -19.00 16.15 6.49
CA ARG A 285 -19.88 17.09 5.77
C ARG A 285 -19.70 18.49 6.34
N VAL A 286 -19.58 19.48 5.47
CA VAL A 286 -19.37 20.90 5.84
C VAL A 286 -20.54 21.74 5.34
N SER A 287 -21.06 22.62 6.20
CA SER A 287 -22.14 23.57 5.91
C SER A 287 -21.76 24.98 6.33
N LEU A 288 -22.14 25.97 5.51
CA LEU A 288 -22.05 27.39 5.86
C LEU A 288 -23.20 27.84 6.78
N GLN A 289 -24.29 27.08 6.83
CA GLN A 289 -25.44 27.36 7.68
C GLN A 289 -25.39 26.48 8.93
N GLN A 290 -25.69 27.07 10.07
CA GLN A 290 -25.89 26.33 11.30
C GLN A 290 -27.08 25.38 11.17
N PHE A 291 -26.91 24.16 11.69
CA PHE A 291 -27.96 23.16 11.77
C PHE A 291 -27.88 22.44 13.12
N GLU A 292 -28.98 21.80 13.50
CA GLU A 292 -29.07 21.07 14.77
C GLU A 292 -28.05 19.91 14.83
N GLY A 293 -27.28 19.84 15.92
CA GLY A 293 -26.22 18.85 16.08
C GLY A 293 -24.95 19.11 15.27
N GLY A 294 -24.89 20.22 14.52
CA GLY A 294 -23.68 20.65 13.81
C GLY A 294 -22.58 21.11 14.76
N ILE A 295 -21.35 20.64 14.52
CA ILE A 295 -20.17 20.99 15.32
C ILE A 295 -19.58 22.29 14.74
N PRO A 296 -19.47 23.38 15.53
CA PRO A 296 -18.89 24.63 15.05
C PRO A 296 -17.40 24.47 14.76
N ALA A 297 -16.94 25.00 13.63
CA ALA A 297 -15.56 24.98 13.19
C ALA A 297 -15.20 26.26 12.43
N SER A 298 -13.92 26.48 12.17
CA SER A 298 -13.45 27.50 11.22
C SER A 298 -12.52 26.91 10.17
N ILE A 299 -12.56 27.45 8.95
CA ILE A 299 -11.60 27.09 7.91
C ILE A 299 -10.21 27.56 8.33
N TYR A 300 -9.28 26.63 8.49
CA TYR A 300 -7.86 26.93 8.67
C TYR A 300 -7.18 27.12 7.31
N VAL A 301 -7.39 26.16 6.40
CA VAL A 301 -6.83 26.17 5.04
C VAL A 301 -7.83 25.51 4.09
N SER A 302 -7.92 26.03 2.86
CA SER A 302 -8.67 25.42 1.75
C SER A 302 -7.71 25.13 0.59
N GLU A 303 -7.54 23.86 0.25
CA GLU A 303 -6.69 23.41 -0.86
C GLU A 303 -7.55 22.88 -2.02
N ALA A 304 -7.65 23.65 -3.10
CA ALA A 304 -8.37 23.24 -4.30
C ALA A 304 -7.42 22.49 -5.25
N LEU A 305 -7.70 21.22 -5.52
CA LEU A 305 -6.90 20.35 -6.40
C LEU A 305 -7.52 20.19 -7.80
N GLY A 306 -8.56 20.97 -8.10
CA GLY A 306 -9.22 21.00 -9.41
C GLY A 306 -10.45 20.09 -9.48
N ASN A 307 -10.33 18.81 -9.13
CA ASN A 307 -11.45 17.85 -9.09
C ASN A 307 -12.05 17.66 -7.68
N GLU A 308 -11.39 18.20 -6.66
CA GLU A 308 -11.78 18.12 -5.25
C GLU A 308 -11.15 19.29 -4.48
N THR A 309 -11.72 19.59 -3.31
CA THR A 309 -11.17 20.55 -2.36
C THR A 309 -10.96 19.85 -1.01
N PHE A 310 -9.79 20.02 -0.41
CA PHE A 310 -9.54 19.65 0.98
C PHE A 310 -9.69 20.86 1.88
N LEU A 311 -10.57 20.74 2.87
CA LEU A 311 -10.80 21.77 3.87
C LEU A 311 -10.16 21.31 5.18
N PHE A 312 -9.14 22.03 5.63
CA PHE A 312 -8.55 21.87 6.95
C PHE A 312 -9.30 22.77 7.92
N LEU A 313 -9.82 22.21 8.99
CA LEU A 313 -10.77 22.83 9.90
C LEU A 313 -10.18 22.88 11.31
N ASN A 314 -10.37 24.00 12.00
CA ASN A 314 -10.16 24.09 13.44
C ASN A 314 -11.48 23.84 14.17
N VAL A 315 -11.51 22.83 15.04
CA VAL A 315 -12.64 22.50 15.91
C VAL A 315 -12.17 22.66 17.36
N GLY A 316 -12.30 23.86 17.90
CA GLY A 316 -11.59 24.25 19.12
C GLY A 316 -10.08 24.12 18.93
N SER A 317 -9.41 23.29 19.74
CA SER A 317 -7.98 22.97 19.60
C SER A 317 -7.67 21.77 18.68
N GLU A 318 -8.68 21.06 18.18
CA GLU A 318 -8.48 19.90 17.29
C GLU A 318 -8.50 20.31 15.82
N LYS A 319 -7.79 19.54 14.97
CA LYS A 319 -7.78 19.72 13.51
C LYS A 319 -8.50 18.58 12.82
N ILE A 320 -9.44 18.91 11.94
CA ILE A 320 -10.19 17.96 11.12
C ILE A 320 -10.01 18.30 9.65
N VAL A 321 -9.89 17.31 8.79
CA VAL A 321 -9.84 17.46 7.34
C VAL A 321 -11.13 16.94 6.73
N ALA A 322 -11.78 17.74 5.90
CA ALA A 322 -12.90 17.33 5.07
C ALA A 322 -12.50 17.32 3.59
N ARG A 323 -13.07 16.39 2.82
CA ARG A 323 -12.97 16.36 1.36
C ARG A 323 -14.33 16.74 0.79
N THR A 324 -14.36 17.75 -0.08
CA THR A 324 -15.57 18.21 -0.75
C THR A 324 -15.38 18.26 -2.26
N ASP A 325 -16.48 18.43 -2.99
CA ASP A 325 -16.43 18.67 -4.43
C ASP A 325 -15.69 19.96 -4.77
N ALA A 326 -15.12 20.03 -5.98
CA ALA A 326 -14.24 21.10 -6.46
C ALA A 326 -14.83 22.53 -6.43
N THR A 327 -16.15 22.64 -6.34
CA THR A 327 -16.87 23.93 -6.38
C THR A 327 -16.88 24.65 -5.04
N ALA A 328 -16.56 23.95 -3.95
CA ALA A 328 -16.43 24.56 -2.64
C ALA A 328 -15.17 25.43 -2.59
N ARG A 329 -15.35 26.75 -2.67
CA ARG A 329 -14.34 27.75 -2.34
C ARG A 329 -14.80 28.47 -1.10
N ILE A 330 -14.22 28.11 0.03
CA ILE A 330 -14.54 28.72 1.33
C ILE A 330 -13.29 29.41 1.82
N ASP A 331 -13.41 30.70 2.15
CA ASP A 331 -12.27 31.52 2.56
C ASP A 331 -11.75 31.07 3.93
N ILE A 332 -10.45 31.30 4.15
CA ILE A 332 -9.79 31.09 5.44
C ILE A 332 -10.52 31.89 6.52
N GLU A 333 -10.55 31.36 7.75
CA GLU A 333 -11.25 31.90 8.93
C GLU A 333 -12.78 31.91 8.85
N THR A 334 -13.38 31.49 7.73
CA THR A 334 -14.83 31.35 7.62
C THR A 334 -15.37 30.38 8.66
N LYS A 335 -16.41 30.80 9.40
CA LYS A 335 -17.13 29.93 10.33
C LYS A 335 -18.03 28.96 9.57
N VAL A 336 -17.95 27.69 9.94
CA VAL A 336 -18.71 26.61 9.33
C VAL A 336 -19.23 25.67 10.40
N TRP A 337 -20.18 24.81 10.02
CA TRP A 337 -20.68 23.72 10.85
C TRP A 337 -20.41 22.39 10.16
N ILE A 338 -19.87 21.44 10.90
CA ILE A 338 -19.57 20.11 10.38
C ILE A 338 -20.42 19.02 11.02
N SER A 339 -20.62 17.93 10.29
CA SER A 339 -21.17 16.67 10.81
C SER A 339 -20.40 15.49 10.26
N PHE A 340 -20.46 14.37 10.96
CA PHE A 340 -19.84 13.12 10.54
C PHE A 340 -20.90 12.15 10.03
N ASP A 341 -20.61 11.55 8.88
CA ASP A 341 -21.43 10.46 8.35
C ASP A 341 -21.34 9.25 9.29
N GLN A 342 -22.46 8.95 9.95
CA GLN A 342 -22.57 7.94 10.99
C GLN A 342 -22.27 6.53 10.47
N GLN A 343 -22.51 6.27 9.17
CA GLN A 343 -22.21 4.98 8.54
C GLN A 343 -20.73 4.82 8.21
N ALA A 344 -20.00 5.93 8.09
CA ALA A 344 -18.57 5.96 7.81
C ALA A 344 -17.70 6.04 9.09
N LEU A 345 -18.33 6.02 10.27
CA LEU A 345 -17.62 6.05 11.54
C LEU A 345 -16.89 4.73 11.82
N HIS A 346 -15.60 4.85 12.12
CA HIS A 346 -14.78 3.80 12.69
C HIS A 346 -14.58 4.07 14.18
N LEU A 347 -14.56 3.01 14.98
CA LEU A 347 -14.32 3.09 16.41
C LEU A 347 -13.11 2.22 16.73
N PHE A 348 -12.22 2.73 17.56
CA PHE A 348 -11.00 2.04 17.98
C PHE A 348 -10.88 2.05 19.49
N ASP A 349 -10.38 0.95 20.05
CA ASP A 349 -9.99 0.87 21.44
C ASP A 349 -8.79 1.82 21.68
N PRO A 350 -8.83 2.70 22.69
CA PRO A 350 -7.78 3.68 22.92
C PRO A 350 -6.49 3.06 23.49
N LEU A 351 -6.56 1.87 24.08
CA LEU A 351 -5.42 1.17 24.67
C LEU A 351 -4.75 0.26 23.66
N THR A 352 -5.52 -0.57 22.95
CA THR A 352 -4.95 -1.54 21.99
C THR A 352 -4.82 -0.94 20.59
N GLY A 353 -5.64 0.06 20.26
CA GLY A 353 -5.76 0.61 18.91
C GLY A 353 -6.58 -0.27 17.96
N ASP A 354 -7.11 -1.41 18.42
CA ASP A 354 -7.88 -2.33 17.58
C ASP A 354 -9.24 -1.74 17.20
N ARG A 355 -9.73 -2.09 16.02
CA ARG A 355 -11.04 -1.66 15.55
C ARG A 355 -12.15 -2.38 16.31
N VAL A 356 -13.11 -1.63 16.84
CA VAL A 356 -14.35 -2.17 17.37
C VAL A 356 -15.20 -2.69 16.19
N PRO A 357 -15.66 -3.96 16.22
CA PRO A 357 -16.45 -4.55 15.13
C PRO A 357 -17.68 -3.72 14.71
N ASP A 358 -18.11 -3.89 13.46
CA ASP A 358 -19.29 -3.19 12.91
C ASP A 358 -20.62 -3.83 13.35
N GLY A 359 -20.57 -4.99 14.03
CA GLY A 359 -21.74 -5.70 14.55
C GLY A 359 -22.09 -5.32 15.99
N PRO A 360 -23.26 -5.76 16.51
CA PRO A 360 -23.59 -5.56 17.91
C PRO A 360 -22.52 -6.21 18.78
N ALA A 361 -22.17 -5.54 19.86
CA ALA A 361 -21.31 -6.13 20.86
C ALA A 361 -21.91 -7.46 21.34
N VAL A 362 -21.16 -8.56 21.18
CA VAL A 362 -21.55 -9.82 21.82
C VAL A 362 -21.27 -9.63 23.32
N PRO A 363 -22.30 -9.73 24.19
CA PRO A 363 -22.05 -9.68 25.62
C PRO A 363 -21.13 -10.85 26.01
N SER A 364 -20.03 -10.51 26.69
CA SER A 364 -19.04 -11.45 27.24
C SER A 364 -19.63 -12.32 28.33
#